data_AF-A0A8S9NF74-F1
#
_entry.id   AF-A0A8S9NF74-F1
#
_cell.length_a   1.000
_cell.length_b   1.000
_cell.length_c   1.000
_cell.angle_alpha   90.00
_cell.angle_beta   90.00
_cell.angle_gamma   90.00
#
_symmetry.space_group_name_H-M   'P 1'
#
loop_
_entity.id
_entity.type
_entity.pdbx_description
1 polymer ?
#
loop_
_entity_poly.entity_id
_entity_poly.type
_entity_poly.pdbx_seq_one_letter_code
_entity_poly.pdbx_strand_id
1 'polypeptide(L)'
;IRAALFNRLLLSTTAFISNVNGPTEEISLHGHPIAYIAPSVYGHAQALLIHFQSYADKMVISIAVDPTIIPDSHKLCDAMEESLKSMKIALLGKGY
;
A
#
# COMPACT_ATOMS: atom_id res chain seq x y z
N ILE A 1 -8.57 -29.43 -5.95
CA ILE A 1 -9.81 -28.61 -5.99
C ILE A 1 -9.64 -27.25 -5.31
N ARG A 2 -9.27 -27.16 -4.02
CA ARG A 2 -9.12 -25.87 -3.30
C ARG A 2 -8.04 -24.93 -3.86
N ALA A 3 -6.85 -25.45 -4.16
CA ALA A 3 -5.76 -24.66 -4.76
C ALA A 3 -6.14 -24.10 -6.14
N ALA A 4 -6.86 -24.88 -6.96
CA ALA A 4 -7.32 -24.43 -8.28
C ALA A 4 -8.39 -23.32 -8.17
N LEU A 5 -9.30 -23.41 -7.20
CA LEU A 5 -10.27 -22.35 -6.94
C LEU A 5 -9.60 -21.07 -6.43
N PHE A 6 -8.64 -21.19 -5.52
CA PHE A 6 -7.86 -20.07 -5.01
C PHE A 6 -7.07 -19.37 -6.11
N ASN A 7 -6.41 -20.13 -6.98
CA ASN A 7 -5.71 -19.59 -8.14
C ASN A 7 -6.66 -18.88 -9.12
N ARG A 8 -7.86 -19.44 -9.38
CA ARG A 8 -8.84 -18.79 -10.24
C ARG A 8 -9.30 -17.45 -9.68
N LEU A 9 -9.48 -17.35 -8.36
CA LEU A 9 -9.84 -16.11 -7.69
C LEU A 9 -8.70 -15.08 -7.79
N LEU A 10 -7.47 -15.48 -7.50
CA LEU A 10 -6.31 -14.58 -7.62
C LEU A 10 -6.13 -14.05 -9.04
N LEU A 11 -6.18 -14.92 -10.04
CA LEU A 11 -6.05 -14.56 -11.46
C LEU A 11 -7.22 -13.74 -12.00
N SER A 12 -8.34 -13.66 -11.28
CA SER A 12 -9.50 -12.85 -11.67
C SER A 12 -9.44 -11.40 -11.20
N THR A 13 -8.38 -11.01 -10.49
CA THR A 13 -8.18 -9.63 -10.01
C THR A 13 -7.10 -8.91 -10.81
N THR A 14 -7.26 -7.60 -10.99
CA THR A 14 -6.31 -6.75 -11.72
C THR A 14 -5.16 -6.24 -10.86
N ALA A 15 -5.43 -6.03 -9.57
CA ALA A 15 -4.47 -5.54 -8.58
C ALA A 15 -4.76 -6.15 -7.21
N PHE A 16 -3.76 -6.14 -6.34
CA PHE A 16 -3.92 -6.54 -4.95
C PHE A 16 -3.81 -5.32 -4.04
N ILE A 17 -4.76 -5.13 -3.14
CA ILE A 17 -4.74 -4.04 -2.15
C ILE A 17 -4.93 -4.65 -0.77
N SER A 18 -4.09 -4.28 0.18
CA SER A 18 -4.27 -4.65 1.59
C SER A 18 -4.11 -3.46 2.52
N ASN A 19 -4.83 -3.50 3.64
CA ASN A 19 -4.69 -2.55 4.73
C ASN A 19 -4.55 -3.31 6.05
N VAL A 20 -3.46 -3.08 6.76
CA VAL A 20 -3.16 -3.71 8.04
C VAL A 20 -2.87 -2.62 9.07
N ASN A 21 -3.63 -2.63 10.17
CA ASN A 21 -3.37 -1.75 11.29
C ASN A 21 -2.08 -2.20 12.01
N GLY A 22 -1.13 -1.29 12.16
CA GLY A 22 0.09 -1.55 12.93
C GLY A 22 0.05 -0.99 14.34
N PRO A 23 1.21 -0.97 15.02
CA PRO A 23 1.32 -0.45 16.37
C PRO A 23 0.87 1.01 16.45
N THR A 24 0.12 1.35 17.50
CA THR A 24 -0.36 2.71 17.76
C THR A 24 0.65 3.59 18.49
N GLU A 25 1.73 3.00 18.99
CA GLU A 25 2.80 3.67 19.73
C GLU A 25 4.14 3.48 19.02
N GLU A 26 5.09 4.38 19.28
CA GLU A 26 6.45 4.22 18.80
C GLU A 26 7.12 3.03 19.52
N ILE A 27 7.74 2.14 18.75
CA ILE A 27 8.43 0.96 19.25
C ILE A 27 9.92 0.99 18.86
N SER A 28 10.71 0.16 19.55
CA SER A 28 12.13 0.00 19.25
C SER A 28 12.50 -1.48 19.04
N LEU A 29 13.53 -1.71 18.24
CA LEU A 29 14.16 -3.00 18.07
C LEU A 29 15.53 -2.96 18.72
N HIS A 30 15.73 -3.72 19.81
CA HIS A 30 16.97 -3.71 20.61
C HIS A 30 17.42 -2.29 21.03
N GLY A 31 16.46 -1.42 21.37
CA GLY A 31 16.73 -0.03 21.76
C GLY A 31 16.88 0.96 20.60
N HIS A 32 16.83 0.50 19.34
CA HIS A 32 16.81 1.37 18.17
C HIS A 32 15.37 1.72 17.76
N PRO A 33 14.96 3.00 17.78
CA PRO A 33 13.61 3.39 17.40
C PRO A 33 13.28 3.00 15.96
N ILE A 34 12.10 2.43 15.74
CA ILE A 34 11.61 2.13 14.40
C ILE A 34 11.08 3.43 13.78
N ALA A 35 11.58 3.78 12.60
CA ALA A 35 11.15 4.98 11.89
C ALA A 35 9.81 4.79 11.16
N TYR A 36 9.63 3.62 10.53
CA TYR A 36 8.44 3.24 9.77
C TYR A 36 8.37 1.72 9.58
N ILE A 37 7.21 1.21 9.19
CA ILE A 37 6.98 -0.21 8.83
C ILE A 37 6.42 -0.24 7.41
N ALA A 38 7.10 -0.93 6.50
CA ALA A 38 6.71 -1.04 5.08
C ALA A 38 6.63 -2.52 4.67
N PRO A 39 5.43 -3.10 4.52
CA PRO A 39 5.29 -4.48 4.08
C PRO A 39 5.54 -4.61 2.57
N SER A 40 6.16 -5.72 2.17
CA SER A 40 6.30 -6.13 0.78
C SER A 40 6.05 -7.63 0.64
N VAL A 41 5.49 -8.04 -0.49
CA VAL A 41 5.18 -9.43 -0.81
C VAL A 41 5.56 -9.72 -2.26
N TYR A 42 5.88 -10.98 -2.56
CA TYR A 42 6.27 -11.44 -3.89
C TYR A 42 5.52 -12.71 -4.28
N GLY A 43 5.58 -13.10 -5.56
CA GLY A 43 4.96 -14.34 -6.05
C GLY A 43 3.46 -14.23 -6.36
N HIS A 44 2.91 -13.02 -6.35
CA HIS A 44 1.55 -12.74 -6.81
C HIS A 44 1.50 -12.67 -8.34
N ALA A 45 0.37 -13.04 -8.92
CA ALA A 45 0.18 -13.01 -10.38
C ALA A 45 -0.15 -11.59 -10.89
N GLN A 46 -0.54 -10.68 -10.00
CA GLN A 46 -0.92 -9.31 -10.30
C GLN A 46 0.32 -8.43 -10.51
N ALA A 47 0.27 -7.58 -11.53
CA ALA A 47 1.34 -6.64 -11.86
C ALA A 47 1.38 -5.40 -10.93
N LEU A 48 0.36 -5.22 -10.08
CA LEU A 48 0.25 -4.09 -9.14
C LEU A 48 -0.22 -4.58 -7.77
N LEU A 49 0.56 -4.24 -6.74
CA LEU A 49 0.23 -4.48 -5.34
C LEU A 49 0.39 -3.19 -4.54
N ILE A 50 -0.58 -2.89 -3.69
CA ILE A 50 -0.60 -1.70 -2.84
C ILE A 50 -0.89 -2.14 -1.41
N HIS A 51 0.02 -1.83 -0.49
CA HIS A 51 -0.14 -2.12 0.93
C HIS A 51 -0.18 -0.84 1.73
N PHE A 52 -1.17 -0.74 2.62
CA PHE A 52 -1.29 0.30 3.64
C PHE A 52 -0.92 -0.29 4.99
N GLN A 53 0.00 0.39 5.68
CA GLN A 53 0.47 0.00 7.00
C GLN A 53 0.54 1.24 7.90
N SER A 54 -0.28 1.27 8.95
CA SER A 54 -0.17 2.31 9.97
C SER A 54 0.94 1.98 10.96
N TYR A 55 1.57 3.02 11.52
CA TYR A 55 2.54 2.92 12.61
C TYR A 55 2.60 4.26 13.36
N ALA A 56 2.27 4.25 14.65
CA ALA A 56 2.09 5.45 15.46
C ALA A 56 1.15 6.45 14.77
N ASP A 57 1.63 7.67 14.51
CA ASP A 57 0.92 8.74 13.81
C ASP A 57 1.16 8.74 12.29
N LYS A 58 1.83 7.71 11.76
CA LYS A 58 2.24 7.62 10.35
C LYS A 58 1.46 6.56 9.60
N MET A 59 1.20 6.83 8.33
CA MET A 59 0.73 5.85 7.35
C MET A 59 1.81 5.64 6.31
N VAL A 60 2.18 4.38 6.07
CA VAL A 60 3.09 3.98 5.00
C VAL A 60 2.29 3.29 3.90
N ILE A 61 2.51 3.73 2.67
CA ILE A 61 1.95 3.09 1.48
C ILE A 61 3.11 2.47 0.71
N SER A 62 3.11 1.14 0.59
CA SER A 62 4.12 0.39 -0.17
C SER A 62 3.49 -0.11 -1.47
N ILE A 63 4.11 0.24 -2.60
CA ILE A 63 3.62 -0.11 -3.94
C ILE A 63 4.66 -1.01 -4.59
N ALA A 64 4.26 -2.22 -4.97
CA ALA A 64 5.07 -3.13 -5.77
C ALA A 64 4.46 -3.26 -7.16
N VAL A 65 5.30 -3.17 -8.18
CA VAL A 65 4.90 -3.27 -9.59
C VAL A 65 5.75 -4.26 -10.35
N ASP A 66 5.19 -4.83 -11.42
CA ASP A 66 5.97 -5.41 -12.51
C ASP A 66 6.39 -4.30 -13.47
N PRO A 67 7.69 -3.95 -13.56
CA PRO A 67 8.16 -2.85 -14.40
C PRO A 67 8.04 -3.14 -15.90
N THR A 68 7.85 -4.39 -16.32
CA THR A 68 7.62 -4.75 -17.72
C THR A 68 6.19 -4.42 -18.18
N ILE A 69 5.26 -4.31 -17.22
CA ILE A 69 3.85 -3.99 -17.46
C ILE A 69 3.55 -2.54 -17.06
N ILE A 70 4.18 -2.04 -16.00
CA ILE A 70 4.04 -0.66 -15.48
C ILE A 70 5.42 0.01 -15.51
N PRO A 71 5.84 0.57 -16.66
CA PRO A 71 7.21 1.04 -16.86
C PRO A 71 7.56 2.34 -16.10
N ASP A 72 6.56 3.11 -15.67
CA ASP A 72 6.76 4.36 -14.93
C ASP A 72 5.94 4.34 -13.63
N SER A 73 6.41 3.56 -12.66
CA SER A 73 5.76 3.43 -11.35
C SER A 73 5.79 4.72 -10.53
N HIS A 74 6.75 5.61 -10.79
CA HIS A 74 6.84 6.88 -10.07
C HIS A 74 5.67 7.80 -10.42
N LYS A 75 5.23 7.84 -11.69
CA LYS A 75 4.00 8.56 -12.05
C LYS A 75 2.77 8.06 -11.29
N LEU A 76 2.68 6.75 -11.03
CA LEU A 76 1.59 6.20 -10.22
C LEU A 76 1.66 6.73 -8.79
N CYS A 77 2.85 6.74 -8.19
CA CYS A 77 3.07 7.31 -6.85
C CYS A 77 2.70 8.80 -6.80
N ASP A 78 3.15 9.58 -7.78
CA ASP A 78 2.88 11.03 -7.86
C ASP A 78 1.37 11.30 -7.99
N ALA A 79 0.69 10.56 -8.87
CA ALA A 79 -0.77 10.69 -9.06
C ALA A 79 -1.55 10.29 -7.79
N MET A 80 -1.09 9.26 -7.08
CA MET A 80 -1.68 8.88 -5.79
C MET A 80 -1.48 9.97 -4.74
N GLU A 81 -0.28 10.53 -4.63
CA GLU A 81 0.02 11.63 -3.72
C GLU A 81 -0.84 12.87 -4.01
N GLU A 82 -0.93 13.27 -5.29
CA GLU A 82 -1.75 14.39 -5.75
C GLU A 82 -3.24 14.18 -5.42
N SER A 83 -3.73 12.95 -5.63
CA SER A 83 -5.11 12.59 -5.30
C SER A 83 -5.38 12.69 -3.79
N LEU A 84 -4.47 12.22 -2.94
CA LEU A 84 -4.57 12.34 -1.48
C LEU A 84 -4.55 13.81 -1.03
N LYS A 85 -3.66 14.62 -1.61
CA LYS A 85 -3.60 16.07 -1.35
C LYS A 85 -4.92 16.75 -1.73
N SER A 86 -5.46 16.41 -2.91
CA SER A 86 -6.73 16.95 -3.40
C SER A 86 -7.90 16.58 -2.49
N MET A 87 -7.99 15.33 -2.04
CA MET A 87 -9.01 14.90 -1.06
C MET A 87 -8.88 15.66 0.27
N LYS A 88 -7.67 15.84 0.78
CA LYS A 88 -7.41 16.63 1.99
C LYS A 88 -7.88 18.08 1.83
N ILE A 89 -7.54 18.73 0.71
CA ILE A 89 -7.96 20.10 0.42
C ILE A 89 -9.49 20.20 0.36
N ALA A 90 -10.14 19.26 -0.33
CA ALA A 90 -11.60 19.24 -0.44
C ALA A 90 -12.30 19.04 0.92
N LEU A 91 -11.71 18.28 1.84
CA LEU A 91 -12.22 18.13 3.21
C LEU A 91 -12.05 19.41 4.04
N LEU A 92 -10.91 20.07 3.93
CA LEU A 92 -10.62 21.32 4.67
C LEU A 92 -11.43 22.51 4.14
N GLY A 93 -11.63 22.59 2.82
CA GLY A 93 -12.43 23.64 2.18
C GLY A 93 -13.93 23.55 2.49
N LYS A 94 -14.39 22.43 3.03
CA LYS A 94 -15.78 22.23 3.47
C LYS A 94 -16.10 22.85 4.83
N GLY A 95 -15.14 23.47 5.52
CA GLY A 95 -15.37 24.20 6.77
C GLY A 95 -16.10 23.35 7.81
N TYR A 96 -15.41 22.34 8.35
CA TYR A 96 -15.83 21.69 9.60
C TYR A 96 -15.03 22.28 10.75
#